data_AF-A0A918T7J9-F1
#
_entry.id   AF-A0A918T7J9-F1
#
_cell.length_a   1.000
_cell.length_b   1.000
_cell.length_c   1.000
_cell.angle_alpha   90.00
_cell.angle_beta   90.00
_cell.angle_gamma   90.00
#
_symmetry.space_group_name_H-M   'P 1'
#
loop_
_entity.id
_entity.type
_entity.pdbx_description
1 polymer ?
#
loop_
_entity_poly.entity_id
_entity_poly.type
_entity_poly.pdbx_seq_one_letter_code
_entity_poly.pdbx_strand_id
1 'polypeptide(L)'
;MCRVGLWAAGKWLTCDDTMAYVPRFRRGVRETAAWLWSGGGSPPPLSCAGLSPGAVHRRLVRCAEDGAGAGAGAETGERFRFLLWGPTTDNVLACLFREKDRLVVTFEFWREEHLRDHPEDAGVVFVAAVPVREFGGILDGITAALDAGDNP
;
A
#
# COMPACT_ATOMS: atom_id res chain seq x y z
N MET A 1 14.22 -17.56 0.23
CA MET A 1 13.19 -16.70 0.87
C MET A 1 13.89 -15.85 1.92
N CYS A 2 13.38 -14.65 2.23
CA CYS A 2 13.89 -13.83 3.33
C CYS A 2 12.76 -13.42 4.27
N ARG A 3 13.08 -13.13 5.52
CA ARG A 3 12.13 -12.54 6.45
C ARG A 3 12.03 -11.05 6.19
N VAL A 4 10.83 -10.55 6.00
CA VAL A 4 10.51 -9.13 5.81
C VAL A 4 9.52 -8.72 6.88
N GLY A 5 9.79 -7.59 7.53
CA GLY A 5 8.86 -6.92 8.42
C GLY A 5 8.46 -5.58 7.84
N LEU A 6 7.16 -5.37 7.60
CA LEU A 6 6.63 -4.05 7.21
C LEU A 6 5.77 -3.49 8.35
N TRP A 7 6.02 -2.24 8.71
CA TRP A 7 5.31 -1.55 9.78
C TRP A 7 4.82 -0.18 9.31
N ALA A 8 3.55 0.11 9.56
CA ALA A 8 2.93 1.39 9.24
C ALA A 8 1.78 1.68 10.19
N ALA A 9 1.57 2.97 10.53
CA ALA A 9 0.44 3.42 11.36
C ALA A 9 0.26 2.63 12.68
N GLY A 10 1.36 2.19 13.31
CA GLY A 10 1.30 1.40 14.55
C GLY A 10 1.05 -0.10 14.38
N LYS A 11 0.93 -0.60 13.15
CA LYS A 11 0.61 -2.00 12.84
C LYS A 11 1.69 -2.68 12.02
N TRP A 12 1.88 -3.98 12.28
CA TRP A 12 2.62 -4.86 11.38
C TRP A 12 1.72 -5.26 10.22
N LEU A 13 2.16 -4.98 8.99
CA LEU A 13 1.45 -5.37 7.77
C LEU A 13 1.74 -6.83 7.43
N THR A 14 2.96 -7.28 7.69
CA THR A 14 3.41 -8.67 7.53
C THR A 14 3.06 -9.49 8.79
N CYS A 15 1.80 -9.48 9.22
CA CYS A 15 1.36 -10.23 10.40
C CYS A 15 1.07 -11.70 10.08
N ASP A 16 0.47 -11.98 8.92
CA ASP A 16 0.05 -13.33 8.53
C ASP A 16 1.17 -14.10 7.82
N ASP A 17 2.01 -13.40 7.06
CA ASP A 17 3.19 -13.96 6.40
C ASP A 17 4.35 -12.95 6.46
N THR A 18 5.47 -13.38 7.05
CA THR A 18 6.71 -12.59 7.11
C THR A 18 7.76 -13.09 6.11
N MET A 19 7.47 -14.12 5.32
CA MET A 19 8.41 -14.75 4.42
C MET A 19 8.16 -14.27 2.98
N ALA A 20 9.11 -13.52 2.45
CA ALA A 20 9.04 -13.02 1.08
C ALA A 20 9.82 -13.93 0.12
N TYR A 21 9.23 -14.20 -1.03
CA TYR A 21 9.98 -14.64 -2.21
C TYR A 21 10.74 -13.44 -2.78
N VAL A 22 12.03 -13.34 -2.42
CA VAL A 22 12.92 -12.19 -2.67
C VAL A 22 12.80 -11.64 -4.09
N PRO A 23 12.85 -12.43 -5.17
CA PRO A 23 12.79 -11.87 -6.53
C PRO A 23 11.48 -11.12 -6.81
N ARG A 24 10.34 -11.64 -6.36
CA ARG A 24 9.03 -11.00 -6.57
C ARG A 24 8.87 -9.77 -5.68
N PHE A 25 9.23 -9.89 -4.41
CA PHE A 25 9.15 -8.78 -3.45
C PHE A 25 10.03 -7.61 -3.89
N ARG A 26 11.29 -7.89 -4.24
CA ARG A 26 12.23 -6.90 -4.79
C ARG A 26 11.67 -6.19 -6.02
N ARG A 27 11.10 -6.94 -6.97
CA ARG A 27 10.50 -6.36 -8.17
C ARG A 27 9.37 -5.39 -7.80
N GLY A 28 8.46 -5.80 -6.92
CA GLY A 28 7.34 -4.95 -6.49
C GLY A 28 7.80 -3.65 -5.81
N VAL A 29 8.79 -3.74 -4.91
CA VAL A 29 9.38 -2.56 -4.25
C VAL A 29 10.05 -1.64 -5.26
N ARG A 30 10.85 -2.19 -6.18
CA ARG A 30 11.55 -1.41 -7.22
C ARG A 30 10.59 -0.71 -8.18
N GLU A 31 9.56 -1.41 -8.64
CA GLU A 31 8.49 -0.83 -9.48
C GLU A 31 7.78 0.31 -8.75
N THR A 32 7.52 0.13 -7.46
CA THR A 32 6.91 1.15 -6.60
C THR A 32 7.80 2.37 -6.44
N ALA A 33 9.10 2.17 -6.19
CA ALA A 33 10.09 3.26 -6.08
C ALA A 33 10.20 4.05 -7.39
N ALA A 34 10.35 3.34 -8.51
CA ALA A 34 10.44 3.95 -9.83
C ALA A 34 9.17 4.74 -10.19
N TRP A 35 7.99 4.19 -9.89
CA TRP A 35 6.72 4.89 -10.04
C TRP A 35 6.68 6.16 -9.18
N LEU A 36 7.10 6.10 -7.92
CA LEU A 36 7.09 7.26 -7.04
C LEU A 36 8.03 8.37 -7.53
N TRP A 37 9.24 7.99 -7.94
CA TRP A 37 10.26 8.92 -8.43
C TRP A 37 9.93 9.54 -9.78
N SER A 38 9.14 8.86 -10.63
CA SER A 38 8.62 9.45 -11.87
C SER A 38 7.47 10.44 -11.64
N GLY A 39 7.13 10.73 -10.38
CA GLY A 39 6.01 11.62 -10.01
C GLY A 39 4.72 10.88 -9.69
N GLY A 40 4.76 9.54 -9.60
CA GLY A 40 3.63 8.70 -9.25
C GLY A 40 3.01 9.03 -7.90
N GLY A 41 1.71 8.76 -7.80
CA GLY A 41 0.85 9.23 -6.73
C GLY A 41 -0.02 10.37 -7.25
N SER A 42 -1.29 10.08 -7.50
CA SER A 42 -2.24 11.12 -7.88
C SER A 42 -2.77 11.82 -6.63
N PRO A 43 -3.17 13.11 -6.72
CA PRO A 43 -4.05 13.66 -5.70
C PRO A 43 -5.34 12.84 -5.65
N PRO A 44 -6.02 12.79 -4.49
CA PRO A 44 -7.31 12.14 -4.41
C PRO A 44 -8.29 12.79 -5.40
N PRO A 45 -9.28 12.05 -5.91
CA PRO A 45 -10.28 12.61 -6.83
C PRO A 45 -10.99 13.83 -6.22
N LEU A 46 -11.44 14.77 -7.05
CA LEU A 46 -12.20 15.96 -6.58
C LEU A 46 -13.46 15.57 -5.79
N SER A 47 -14.08 14.45 -6.13
CA SER A 47 -15.22 13.88 -5.39
C SER A 47 -14.89 13.50 -3.94
N CYS A 48 -13.61 13.46 -3.60
CA CYS A 48 -13.11 13.21 -2.25
C CYS A 48 -12.63 14.49 -1.54
N ALA A 49 -12.83 15.67 -2.12
CA ALA A 49 -12.45 16.94 -1.50
C ALA A 49 -13.13 17.11 -0.13
N GLY A 50 -12.35 17.46 0.89
CA GLY A 50 -12.83 17.64 2.26
C GLY A 50 -13.10 16.34 3.03
N LEU A 51 -12.90 15.17 2.42
CA LEU A 51 -13.01 13.89 3.12
C LEU A 51 -11.75 13.61 3.95
N SER A 52 -11.93 12.87 5.05
CA SER A 52 -10.79 12.31 5.79
C SER A 52 -10.09 11.22 4.96
N PRO A 53 -8.79 10.95 5.19
CA PRO A 53 -8.08 9.89 4.48
C PRO A 53 -8.75 8.52 4.54
N GLY A 54 -9.35 8.15 5.67
CA GLY A 54 -10.11 6.91 5.79
C GLY A 54 -11.38 6.88 4.95
N ALA A 55 -12.07 8.02 4.82
CA ALA A 55 -13.22 8.13 3.93
C ALA A 55 -12.83 8.11 2.45
N VAL A 56 -11.67 8.71 2.10
CA VAL A 56 -11.06 8.59 0.77
C VAL A 56 -10.79 7.12 0.45
N HIS A 57 -10.11 6.40 1.35
CA HIS A 57 -9.78 4.98 1.20
C HIS A 57 -11.02 4.13 0.85
N ARG A 58 -12.05 4.17 1.70
CA ARG A 58 -13.28 3.40 1.49
C ARG A 58 -13.94 3.71 0.16
N ARG A 59 -13.90 4.97 -0.28
CA ARG A 59 -14.45 5.37 -1.58
C ARG A 59 -13.62 4.80 -2.73
N LEU A 60 -12.29 4.83 -2.64
CA LEU A 60 -11.41 4.27 -3.65
C LEU A 60 -11.54 2.75 -3.77
N VAL A 61 -11.62 2.04 -2.64
CA VAL A 61 -11.85 0.59 -2.60
C VAL A 61 -13.18 0.26 -3.27
N ARG A 62 -14.27 0.93 -2.86
CA ARG A 62 -15.59 0.73 -3.48
C ARG A 62 -15.59 1.01 -4.99
N CYS A 63 -14.92 2.06 -5.44
CA CYS A 63 -14.80 2.34 -6.88
C CYS A 63 -14.03 1.25 -7.65
N ALA A 64 -13.03 0.62 -7.03
CA ALA A 64 -12.33 -0.51 -7.63
C ALA A 64 -13.22 -1.76 -7.71
N GLU A 65 -14.11 -1.98 -6.74
CA GLU A 65 -15.04 -3.12 -6.70
C GLU A 65 -16.21 -2.93 -7.68
N ASP A 66 -16.86 -1.76 -7.67
CA ASP A 66 -17.97 -1.41 -8.55
C ASP A 66 -17.53 -1.30 -10.03
N GLY A 67 -16.23 -1.11 -10.25
CA GLY A 67 -15.58 -0.99 -11.55
C GLY A 67 -15.57 -2.25 -12.42
N ALA A 68 -15.98 -3.41 -11.88
CA ALA A 68 -16.13 -4.64 -12.65
C ALA A 68 -17.19 -4.55 -13.78
N GLY A 69 -17.99 -3.48 -13.81
CA GLY A 69 -18.88 -3.12 -14.92
C GLY A 69 -18.44 -1.86 -15.67
N ALA A 70 -17.50 -1.99 -16.59
CA ALA A 70 -17.24 -1.09 -17.75
C ALA A 70 -17.48 0.43 -17.53
N GLY A 71 -16.80 1.06 -16.56
CA GLY A 71 -16.86 2.51 -16.36
C GLY A 71 -15.60 3.11 -15.74
N ALA A 72 -15.45 4.44 -15.86
CA ALA A 72 -14.28 5.23 -15.39
C ALA A 72 -13.97 5.13 -13.87
N GLY A 73 -14.87 4.52 -13.08
CA GLY A 73 -14.67 4.27 -11.65
C GLY A 73 -13.61 3.20 -11.35
N ALA A 74 -13.50 2.16 -12.20
CA ALA A 74 -12.56 1.05 -12.02
C ALA A 74 -11.10 1.51 -12.10
N GLU A 75 -10.78 2.23 -13.19
CA GLU A 75 -9.45 2.80 -13.44
C GLU A 75 -9.05 3.81 -12.35
N THR A 76 -10.04 4.47 -11.76
CA THR A 76 -9.83 5.43 -10.68
C THR A 76 -9.42 4.75 -9.38
N GLY A 77 -9.90 3.54 -9.07
CA GLY A 77 -9.53 2.82 -7.85
C GLY A 77 -8.18 2.09 -7.98
N GLU A 78 -7.96 1.42 -9.13
CA GLU A 78 -6.73 0.66 -9.38
C GLU A 78 -5.47 1.54 -9.36
N ARG A 79 -5.54 2.76 -9.90
CA ARG A 79 -4.40 3.69 -9.92
C ARG A 79 -3.90 4.11 -8.54
N PHE A 80 -4.71 3.96 -7.50
CA PHE A 80 -4.33 4.26 -6.12
C PHE A 80 -3.96 3.01 -5.34
N ARG A 81 -4.16 1.79 -5.87
CA ARG A 81 -3.79 0.56 -5.16
C ARG A 81 -2.28 0.55 -4.89
N PHE A 82 -1.95 0.14 -3.67
CA PHE A 82 -0.61 0.18 -3.14
C PHE A 82 -0.27 -1.16 -2.46
N LEU A 83 1.02 -1.41 -2.17
CA LEU A 83 1.51 -2.66 -1.55
C LEU A 83 1.10 -3.94 -2.30
N LEU A 84 1.10 -3.93 -3.64
CA LEU A 84 0.87 -5.13 -4.45
C LEU A 84 2.15 -5.97 -4.60
N TRP A 85 2.90 -6.18 -3.51
CA TRP A 85 4.24 -6.79 -3.52
C TRP A 85 4.22 -8.31 -3.43
N GLY A 86 3.04 -8.92 -3.38
CA GLY A 86 2.83 -10.37 -3.37
C GLY A 86 2.15 -10.85 -2.08
N PRO A 87 2.26 -12.16 -1.75
CA PRO A 87 1.56 -12.75 -0.62
C PRO A 87 1.83 -12.07 0.73
N THR A 88 3.05 -11.55 0.92
CA THR A 88 3.48 -10.87 2.14
C THR A 88 2.69 -9.60 2.46
N THR A 89 1.96 -9.05 1.49
CA THR A 89 1.14 -7.83 1.66
C THR A 89 -0.28 -8.00 1.13
N ASP A 90 -0.69 -9.22 0.81
CA ASP A 90 -2.00 -9.48 0.23
C ASP A 90 -3.12 -9.50 1.27
N ASN A 91 -2.78 -9.47 2.57
CA ASN A 91 -3.70 -9.46 3.69
C ASN A 91 -4.34 -8.08 3.97
N VAL A 92 -3.84 -7.05 3.31
CA VAL A 92 -4.34 -5.68 3.42
C VAL A 92 -4.85 -5.17 2.08
N LEU A 93 -5.90 -4.35 2.13
CA LEU A 93 -6.27 -3.46 1.04
C LEU A 93 -5.57 -2.15 1.31
N ALA A 94 -4.65 -1.72 0.45
CA ALA A 94 -3.89 -0.49 0.65
C ALA A 94 -4.09 0.48 -0.52
N CYS A 95 -4.24 1.77 -0.19
CA CYS A 95 -4.25 2.86 -1.17
C CYS A 95 -3.20 3.92 -0.83
N LEU A 96 -2.59 4.50 -1.86
CA LEU A 96 -1.64 5.59 -1.74
C LEU A 96 -2.08 6.77 -2.61
N PHE A 97 -2.15 7.97 -2.04
CA PHE A 97 -2.42 9.20 -2.76
C PHE A 97 -1.55 10.34 -2.23
N ARG A 98 -1.38 11.39 -3.04
CA ARG A 98 -0.62 12.58 -2.67
C ARG A 98 -1.51 13.64 -2.03
N GLU A 99 -1.06 14.18 -0.90
CA GLU A 99 -1.62 15.36 -0.29
C GLU A 99 -0.49 16.38 -0.08
N LYS A 100 -0.46 17.41 -0.95
CA LYS A 100 0.63 18.40 -1.01
C LYS A 100 1.99 17.72 -1.22
N ASP A 101 2.90 17.83 -0.26
CA ASP A 101 4.27 17.29 -0.25
C ASP A 101 4.37 15.91 0.45
N ARG A 102 3.24 15.35 0.87
CA ARG A 102 3.16 14.08 1.59
C ARG A 102 2.45 13.01 0.76
N LEU A 103 2.86 11.77 0.99
CA LEU A 103 2.12 10.58 0.60
C LEU A 103 1.28 10.17 1.78
N VAL A 104 0.02 9.92 1.51
CA VAL A 104 -0.91 9.34 2.47
C VAL A 104 -1.12 7.90 2.05
N VAL A 105 -0.60 7.00 2.87
CA VAL A 105 -0.82 5.56 2.77
C VAL A 105 -1.98 5.21 3.70
N THR A 106 -2.97 4.54 3.15
CA THR A 106 -4.14 4.06 3.87
C THR A 106 -4.25 2.57 3.68
N PHE A 107 -4.63 1.84 4.71
CA PHE A 107 -4.85 0.41 4.59
C PHE A 107 -5.88 -0.12 5.58
N GLU A 108 -6.51 -1.24 5.24
CA GLU A 108 -7.37 -2.02 6.13
C GLU A 108 -7.07 -3.51 5.97
N PHE A 109 -7.20 -4.26 7.07
CA PHE A 109 -7.06 -5.71 7.05
C PHE A 109 -8.38 -6.35 6.59
N TRP A 110 -8.29 -7.30 5.66
CA TRP A 110 -9.48 -7.98 5.12
C TRP A 110 -9.46 -9.49 5.32
N ARG A 111 -8.33 -10.09 5.70
CA ARG A 111 -8.26 -11.53 5.96
C ARG A 111 -9.01 -11.89 7.22
N GLU A 112 -9.92 -12.86 7.08
CA GLU A 112 -10.75 -13.34 8.20
C GLU A 112 -9.93 -13.89 9.36
N GLU A 113 -8.78 -14.52 9.07
CA GLU A 113 -7.89 -15.06 10.11
C GLU A 113 -7.35 -13.96 11.02
N HIS A 114 -6.75 -12.90 10.45
CA HIS A 114 -6.30 -11.73 11.20
C HIS A 114 -7.42 -11.10 12.00
N LEU A 115 -8.59 -10.91 11.40
CA LEU A 115 -9.74 -10.26 12.05
C LEU A 115 -10.37 -11.10 13.17
N ARG A 116 -10.12 -12.42 13.18
CA ARG A 116 -10.58 -13.29 14.27
C ARG A 116 -9.75 -13.09 15.52
N ASP A 117 -8.45 -12.87 15.36
CA ASP A 117 -7.50 -12.64 16.45
C ASP A 117 -7.43 -11.17 16.87
N HIS A 118 -7.72 -10.26 15.93
CA HIS A 118 -7.74 -8.80 16.10
C HIS A 118 -9.08 -8.19 15.68
N PRO A 119 -10.18 -8.47 16.41
CA PRO A 119 -11.50 -7.96 16.07
C PRO A 119 -11.57 -6.42 16.10
N GLU A 120 -10.69 -5.76 16.85
CA GLU A 120 -10.56 -4.30 16.88
C GLU A 120 -10.13 -3.68 15.55
N ASP A 121 -9.52 -4.47 14.65
CA ASP A 121 -9.05 -3.99 13.35
C ASP A 121 -10.14 -4.07 12.27
N ALA A 122 -11.28 -4.70 12.56
CA ALA A 122 -12.36 -4.89 11.61
C ALA A 122 -12.98 -3.57 11.15
N GLY A 123 -12.87 -3.27 9.84
CA GLY A 123 -13.39 -2.05 9.22
C GLY A 123 -12.66 -0.76 9.59
N VAL A 124 -11.53 -0.88 10.31
CA VAL A 124 -10.67 0.23 10.67
C VAL A 124 -9.72 0.51 9.52
N VAL A 125 -9.74 1.78 9.07
CA VAL A 125 -8.76 2.26 8.09
C VAL A 125 -7.62 2.93 8.84
N PHE A 126 -6.44 2.32 8.74
CA PHE A 126 -5.20 2.87 9.25
C PHE A 126 -4.62 3.87 8.25
N VAL A 127 -4.02 4.94 8.78
CA VAL A 127 -3.51 6.06 7.97
C VAL A 127 -2.10 6.40 8.41
N ALA A 128 -1.17 6.41 7.46
CA ALA A 128 0.19 6.90 7.64
C ALA A 128 0.46 8.01 6.62
N ALA A 129 0.95 9.15 7.09
CA ALA A 129 1.37 10.25 6.24
C ALA A 129 2.89 10.42 6.34
N VAL A 130 3.56 10.36 5.19
CA VAL A 130 5.03 10.38 5.10
C VAL A 130 5.46 11.34 3.98
N PRO A 131 6.49 12.17 4.17
CA PRO A 131 7.05 12.97 3.07
C PRO A 131 7.44 12.09 1.88
N VAL A 132 7.19 12.56 0.65
CA VAL A 132 7.50 11.80 -0.57
C VAL A 132 8.97 11.34 -0.60
N ARG A 133 9.89 12.23 -0.22
CA ARG A 133 11.34 11.94 -0.21
C ARG A 133 11.72 10.88 0.81
N GLU A 134 11.11 10.94 2.00
CA GLU A 134 11.38 9.97 3.07
C GLU A 134 10.91 8.58 2.64
N PHE A 135 9.69 8.49 2.08
CA PHE A 135 9.16 7.23 1.61
C PHE A 135 9.95 6.64 0.45
N GLY A 136 10.30 7.47 -0.53
CA GLY A 136 11.16 7.04 -1.64
C GLY A 136 12.51 6.52 -1.14
N GLY A 137 13.13 7.22 -0.18
CA GLY A 137 14.38 6.75 0.44
C GLY A 137 14.25 5.43 1.18
N ILE A 138 13.11 5.16 1.83
CA ILE A 138 12.82 3.85 2.44
C ILE A 138 12.77 2.75 1.36
N LEU A 139 12.06 2.98 0.25
CA LEU A 139 11.96 2.00 -0.84
C LEU A 139 13.30 1.73 -1.53
N ASP A 140 14.11 2.78 -1.73
CA ASP A 140 15.46 2.66 -2.27
C ASP A 140 16.38 1.88 -1.32
N GLY A 141 16.28 2.15 -0.01
CA GLY A 141 17.01 1.43 1.02
C GLY A 141 16.65 -0.06 1.09
N ILE A 142 15.35 -0.39 0.97
CA ILE A 142 14.88 -1.78 0.88
C ILE A 142 15.46 -2.45 -0.38
N THR A 143 15.39 -1.77 -1.54
CA THR A 143 15.91 -2.30 -2.80
C THR A 143 17.42 -2.60 -2.70
N ALA A 144 18.20 -1.66 -2.15
CA ALA A 144 19.63 -1.83 -1.94
C ALA A 144 19.95 -2.99 -0.98
N ALA A 145 19.20 -3.14 0.11
CA ALA A 145 19.38 -4.25 1.04
C ALA A 145 19.09 -5.61 0.40
N LEU A 146 18.07 -5.67 -0.46
CA LEU A 146 17.72 -6.90 -1.20
C LEU A 146 18.75 -7.22 -2.30
N ASP A 147 19.34 -6.20 -2.93
CA ASP A 147 20.39 -6.39 -3.95
C ASP A 147 21.74 -6.79 -3.32
N ALA A 148 22.07 -6.30 -2.13
CA ALA A 148 23.28 -6.69 -1.40
C ALA A 148 23.27 -8.16 -0.93
N GLY A 149 22.08 -8.74 -0.73
CA GLY A 149 21.89 -10.15 -0.38
C GLY A 149 22.02 -11.12 -1.55
N ASP A 150 22.12 -10.62 -2.79
CA ASP A 150 22.28 -11.40 -4.03
C ASP A 150 23.78 -11.56 -4.44
N ASN A 151 24.73 -11.18 -3.57
CA ASN A 151 26.16 -11.42 -3.81
C ASN A 151 26.46 -12.93 -3.64
N PRO A 152 26.96 -13.63 -4.67
CA PRO A 152 27.27 -15.06 -4.61
C PRO A 152 28.43 -15.40 -3.65
#